data_AF-A0A0F8ZD93-F1
#
_entry.id   AF-A0A0F8ZD93-F1
#
_cell.length_a   1.000
_cell.length_b   1.000
_cell.length_c   1.000
_cell.angle_alpha   90.00
_cell.angle_beta   90.00
_cell.angle_gamma   90.00
#
_symmetry.space_group_name_H-M   'P 1'
#
loop_
_entity.id
_entity.type
_entity.pdbx_description
1 polymer ?
#
loop_
_entity_poly.entity_id
_entity_poly.type
_entity_poly.pdbx_seq_one_letter_code
_entity_poly.pdbx_strand_id
1 'polypeptide(L)'
;MNVKDGPELLRCTFANGVAPGSDRQSFPDGYLGQAHPRQTGADEVATLGYKTNHPKEGDAVYRLSFALAHTGGDVSLTFAASGLEDLANESWGLDNVRIEALTGPQPLTPEELKRHWQALFGDDPVKAFKASWALVTAGDQAAELAVERFRPAKLDAAEVHRLIRMLDADRWSDRQKAHQRLLAAGNSVLPAIRQAQKAKVSAEVQARLQGLTEQFEKRTLPVEERVRWGRIIRMLEVTATDKAVEALALLWRHGRGDEVRHLAGAAADRVARPRIDTLLARARAHRRKLQFDEAKAACRDFVRQNVLPHLQGQERHTREQAAERILDFLGVGD
;
A
#
# COMPACT_ATOMS: atom_id res chain seq x y z
N MET A 1 -2.24 -9.01 -15.95
CA MET A 1 -1.50 -10.23 -15.60
C MET A 1 -1.77 -10.57 -14.15
N ASN A 2 -2.28 -11.78 -13.90
CA ASN A 2 -2.68 -12.26 -12.58
C ASN A 2 -1.99 -13.59 -12.27
N VAL A 3 -1.64 -13.79 -11.00
CA VAL A 3 -1.26 -15.12 -10.48
C VAL A 3 -2.52 -15.81 -10.00
N LYS A 4 -2.76 -17.05 -10.43
CA LYS A 4 -3.89 -17.85 -9.94
C LYS A 4 -3.79 -17.99 -8.41
N ASP A 5 -4.88 -17.71 -7.70
CA ASP A 5 -4.96 -17.72 -6.23
C ASP A 5 -3.92 -16.82 -5.54
N GLY A 6 -3.42 -15.80 -6.26
CA GLY A 6 -2.34 -14.92 -5.81
C GLY A 6 -2.55 -13.45 -6.23
N PRO A 7 -1.49 -12.64 -6.17
CA PRO A 7 -1.60 -11.20 -6.40
C PRO A 7 -1.75 -10.81 -7.89
N GLU A 8 -2.40 -9.66 -8.14
CA GLU A 8 -2.54 -9.03 -9.49
C GLU A 8 -1.27 -8.27 -9.92
N LEU A 9 -0.33 -8.91 -10.59
CA LEU A 9 0.98 -8.29 -10.88
C LEU A 9 0.91 -7.06 -11.79
N LEU A 10 -0.05 -7.01 -12.71
CA LEU A 10 -0.30 -5.82 -13.52
C LEU A 10 -1.75 -5.74 -13.95
N ARG A 11 -2.40 -4.62 -13.67
CA ARG A 11 -3.67 -4.22 -14.27
C ARG A 11 -3.58 -2.75 -14.61
N CYS A 12 -3.61 -2.44 -15.89
CA CYS A 12 -3.50 -1.09 -16.43
C CYS A 12 -4.10 -1.07 -17.84
N THR A 13 -4.14 0.11 -18.42
CA THR A 13 -4.44 0.35 -19.83
C THR A 13 -3.15 0.76 -20.54
N PHE A 14 -3.10 0.49 -21.84
CA PHE A 14 -2.07 0.96 -22.76
C PHE A 14 -2.75 1.76 -23.87
N ALA A 15 -2.04 2.70 -24.48
CA ALA A 15 -2.60 3.53 -25.53
C ALA A 15 -1.60 3.74 -26.66
N ASN A 16 -2.13 3.67 -27.89
CA ASN A 16 -1.42 3.96 -29.13
C ASN A 16 -2.17 4.97 -30.03
N GLY A 17 -3.42 5.32 -29.70
CA GLY A 17 -4.24 6.25 -30.47
C GLY A 17 -3.77 7.70 -30.37
N VAL A 18 -4.16 8.55 -31.31
CA VAL A 18 -3.89 10.01 -31.23
C VAL A 18 -5.12 10.84 -30.88
N ALA A 19 -6.31 10.27 -31.01
CA ALA A 19 -7.54 10.99 -30.79
C ALA A 19 -7.75 11.22 -29.28
N PRO A 20 -8.40 12.33 -28.89
CA PRO A 20 -8.80 12.54 -27.51
C PRO A 20 -9.59 11.33 -26.99
N GLY A 21 -9.09 10.72 -25.91
CA GLY A 21 -9.70 9.53 -25.30
C GLY A 21 -9.02 8.21 -25.69
N SER A 22 -8.20 8.18 -26.75
CA SER A 22 -7.32 7.05 -27.11
C SER A 22 -5.83 7.38 -27.00
N ASP A 23 -5.50 8.62 -26.57
CA ASP A 23 -4.15 9.15 -26.41
C ASP A 23 -3.60 9.05 -24.97
N ARG A 24 -4.35 8.38 -24.08
CA ARG A 24 -4.03 8.27 -22.65
C ARG A 24 -4.06 6.82 -22.16
N GLN A 25 -3.14 6.51 -21.27
CA GLN A 25 -3.03 5.20 -20.62
C GLN A 25 -2.85 5.33 -19.12
N SER A 26 -3.04 4.25 -18.37
CA SER A 26 -2.72 4.21 -16.94
C SER A 26 -1.34 3.61 -16.67
N PHE A 27 -0.79 2.80 -17.58
CA PHE A 27 0.59 2.31 -17.42
C PHE A 27 1.57 3.49 -17.39
N PRO A 28 2.53 3.51 -16.46
CA PRO A 28 2.98 2.40 -15.62
C PRO A 28 2.36 2.33 -14.21
N ASP A 29 1.33 3.13 -13.93
CA ASP A 29 0.52 2.98 -12.73
C ASP A 29 -0.60 1.94 -12.92
N GLY A 30 -1.30 1.62 -11.82
CA GLY A 30 -2.44 0.70 -11.84
C GLY A 30 -3.67 1.27 -12.55
N TYR A 31 -4.62 0.39 -12.87
CA TYR A 31 -5.92 0.72 -13.43
C TYR A 31 -6.69 1.67 -12.51
N LEU A 32 -7.25 2.76 -13.07
CA LEU A 32 -7.76 3.95 -12.36
C LEU A 32 -6.68 4.86 -11.73
N GLY A 33 -5.41 4.64 -12.04
CA GLY A 33 -4.31 5.55 -11.75
C GLY A 33 -4.32 6.82 -12.60
N GLN A 34 -3.23 7.59 -12.52
CA GLN A 34 -3.08 8.81 -13.32
C GLN A 34 -3.08 8.49 -14.82
N ALA A 35 -3.73 9.34 -15.60
CA ALA A 35 -3.68 9.26 -17.05
C ALA A 35 -2.32 9.79 -17.55
N HIS A 36 -1.50 8.90 -18.07
CA HIS A 36 -0.22 9.19 -18.71
C HIS A 36 -0.41 9.37 -20.22
N PRO A 37 0.47 10.12 -20.90
CA PRO A 37 0.52 10.10 -22.36
C PRO A 37 0.63 8.67 -22.89
N ARG A 38 0.00 8.39 -24.03
CA ARG A 38 0.21 7.16 -24.78
C ARG A 38 1.69 6.78 -24.89
N GLN A 39 1.98 5.49 -24.94
CA GLN A 39 3.33 4.96 -25.15
C GLN A 39 4.31 5.29 -24.02
N THR A 40 3.83 5.83 -22.89
CA THR A 40 4.69 6.10 -21.72
C THR A 40 5.32 4.82 -21.22
N GLY A 41 6.65 4.78 -21.18
CA GLY A 41 7.42 3.62 -20.74
C GLY A 41 7.61 2.54 -21.81
N ALA A 42 7.23 2.78 -23.06
CA ALA A 42 7.56 1.89 -24.18
C ALA A 42 9.08 1.89 -24.45
N ASP A 43 9.62 0.71 -24.74
CA ASP A 43 10.99 0.52 -25.21
C ASP A 43 11.11 0.83 -26.71
N GLU A 44 10.06 0.53 -27.47
CA GLU A 44 10.02 0.69 -28.93
C GLU A 44 8.65 1.26 -29.33
N VAL A 45 8.64 2.15 -30.31
CA VAL A 45 7.43 2.81 -30.81
C VAL A 45 7.47 2.84 -32.33
N ALA A 46 6.40 2.37 -32.97
CA ALA A 46 6.26 2.30 -34.43
C ALA A 46 7.38 1.50 -35.12
N THR A 47 7.75 0.36 -34.52
CA THR A 47 8.88 -0.47 -34.97
C THR A 47 8.45 -1.82 -35.55
N LEU A 48 7.25 -2.29 -35.22
CA LEU A 48 6.74 -3.60 -35.66
C LEU A 48 6.18 -3.56 -37.11
N GLY A 49 6.14 -2.38 -37.73
CA GLY A 49 5.76 -2.22 -39.13
C GLY A 49 4.25 -2.25 -39.39
N TYR A 50 3.43 -2.16 -38.34
CA TYR A 50 1.98 -2.02 -38.49
C TYR A 50 1.66 -0.67 -39.13
N LYS A 51 0.96 -0.71 -40.27
CA LYS A 51 0.54 0.48 -41.00
C LYS A 51 -0.89 0.82 -40.64
N THR A 52 -1.09 1.90 -39.90
CA THR A 52 -2.40 2.46 -39.59
C THR A 52 -2.75 3.59 -40.56
N ASN A 53 -4.05 3.86 -40.73
CA ASN A 53 -4.52 4.97 -41.57
C ASN A 53 -4.14 6.35 -41.01
N HIS A 54 -3.81 6.43 -39.72
CA HIS A 54 -3.18 7.61 -39.13
C HIS A 54 -1.66 7.39 -38.98
N PRO A 55 -0.81 8.24 -39.59
CA PRO A 55 0.65 8.11 -39.54
C PRO A 55 1.26 8.35 -38.14
N LYS A 56 0.43 8.72 -37.16
CA LYS A 56 0.81 8.91 -35.76
C LYS A 56 0.23 7.83 -34.84
N GLU A 57 -0.67 6.98 -35.33
CA GLU A 57 -1.07 5.76 -34.64
C GLU A 57 -0.04 4.66 -34.98
N GLY A 58 0.09 3.65 -34.13
CA GLY A 58 1.09 2.63 -34.37
C GLY A 58 1.19 1.61 -33.25
N ASP A 59 2.32 0.91 -33.22
CA ASP A 59 2.66 -0.06 -32.19
C ASP A 59 3.53 0.53 -31.09
N ALA A 60 3.54 -0.16 -29.95
CA ALA A 60 4.49 0.07 -28.87
C ALA A 60 4.86 -1.26 -28.22
N VAL A 61 6.15 -1.41 -27.90
CA VAL A 61 6.69 -2.60 -27.23
C VAL A 61 7.14 -2.22 -25.82
N TYR A 62 6.85 -3.08 -24.85
CA TYR A 62 7.20 -2.86 -23.44
C TYR A 62 7.95 -4.07 -22.90
N ARG A 63 9.11 -3.84 -22.28
CA ARG A 63 9.83 -4.85 -21.52
C ARG A 63 9.40 -4.79 -20.06
N LEU A 64 8.58 -5.76 -19.67
CA LEU A 64 8.02 -5.84 -18.33
C LEU A 64 8.71 -6.96 -17.54
N SER A 65 9.14 -6.64 -16.32
CA SER A 65 9.71 -7.60 -15.39
C SER A 65 8.97 -7.52 -14.06
N PHE A 66 8.63 -8.68 -13.52
CA PHE A 66 7.83 -8.84 -12.33
C PHE A 66 8.49 -9.85 -11.40
N ALA A 67 8.41 -9.61 -10.11
CA ALA A 67 8.83 -10.55 -9.09
C ALA A 67 7.64 -10.87 -8.19
N LEU A 68 7.49 -12.13 -7.79
CA LEU A 68 6.42 -12.55 -6.90
C LEU A 68 6.95 -13.61 -5.94
N ALA A 69 6.55 -13.53 -4.68
CA ALA A 69 6.82 -14.59 -3.73
C ALA A 69 5.95 -15.81 -4.08
N HIS A 70 6.57 -16.98 -4.24
CA HIS A 70 5.87 -18.22 -4.58
C HIS A 70 6.45 -19.39 -3.79
N THR A 71 5.57 -20.26 -3.29
CA THR A 71 5.97 -21.45 -2.50
C THR A 71 5.47 -22.77 -3.10
N GLY A 72 4.62 -22.71 -4.13
CA GLY A 72 4.11 -23.89 -4.82
C GLY A 72 5.12 -24.45 -5.82
N GLY A 73 4.96 -25.73 -6.17
CA GLY A 73 5.77 -26.38 -7.22
C GLY A 73 5.47 -25.87 -8.64
N ASP A 74 4.29 -25.27 -8.84
CA ASP A 74 3.83 -24.73 -10.12
C ASP A 74 3.30 -23.31 -9.93
N VAL A 75 3.55 -22.42 -10.89
CA VAL A 75 2.95 -21.09 -10.96
C VAL A 75 2.05 -20.99 -12.19
N SER A 76 0.80 -20.56 -11.99
CA SER A 76 -0.15 -20.32 -13.09
C SER A 76 -0.34 -18.82 -13.28
N LEU A 77 0.05 -18.32 -14.45
CA LEU A 77 -0.07 -16.92 -14.83
C LEU A 77 -1.15 -16.74 -15.89
N THR A 78 -2.08 -15.83 -15.63
CA THR A 78 -3.13 -15.46 -16.59
C THR A 78 -2.84 -14.09 -17.18
N PHE A 79 -2.76 -14.04 -18.49
CA PHE A 79 -2.67 -12.82 -19.27
C PHE A 79 -3.99 -12.61 -19.99
N ALA A 80 -4.55 -11.41 -19.87
CA ALA A 80 -5.84 -11.07 -20.44
C ALA A 80 -5.88 -9.58 -20.75
N ALA A 81 -6.63 -9.24 -21.79
CA ALA A 81 -7.03 -7.88 -22.11
C ALA A 81 -8.53 -7.84 -22.38
N SER A 82 -9.10 -6.65 -22.37
CA SER A 82 -10.54 -6.41 -22.56
C SER A 82 -10.73 -5.14 -23.36
N GLY A 83 -11.84 -5.07 -24.12
CA GLY A 83 -12.12 -3.89 -24.95
C GLY A 83 -11.18 -3.77 -26.15
N LEU A 84 -10.79 -4.93 -26.70
CA LEU A 84 -9.97 -5.05 -27.90
C LEU A 84 -10.81 -5.61 -29.04
N GLU A 85 -10.35 -5.39 -30.26
CA GLU A 85 -10.99 -5.88 -31.48
C GLU A 85 -10.26 -7.12 -32.04
N ASP A 86 -10.60 -7.50 -33.26
CA ASP A 86 -9.97 -8.63 -33.95
C ASP A 86 -8.46 -8.42 -34.14
N LEU A 87 -7.72 -9.53 -34.31
CA LEU A 87 -6.25 -9.55 -34.38
C LEU A 87 -5.65 -8.60 -35.42
N ALA A 88 -6.38 -8.30 -36.50
CA ALA A 88 -5.94 -7.42 -37.57
C ALA A 88 -6.13 -5.91 -37.27
N ASN A 89 -6.82 -5.54 -36.18
CA ASN A 89 -7.05 -4.16 -35.79
C ASN A 89 -6.42 -3.85 -34.41
N GLU A 90 -7.21 -3.83 -33.34
CA GLU A 90 -6.76 -3.47 -31.99
C GLU A 90 -6.46 -4.71 -31.17
N SER A 91 -5.21 -5.18 -31.23
CA SER A 91 -4.80 -6.39 -30.51
C SER A 91 -3.47 -6.23 -29.77
N TRP A 92 -3.11 -7.27 -29.03
CA TRP A 92 -1.87 -7.34 -28.26
C TRP A 92 -1.28 -8.74 -28.34
N GLY A 93 0.04 -8.83 -28.16
CA GLY A 93 0.78 -10.08 -28.18
C GLY A 93 1.77 -10.16 -27.02
N LEU A 94 2.20 -11.39 -26.73
CA LEU A 94 3.31 -11.68 -25.85
C LEU A 94 4.44 -12.30 -26.67
N ASP A 95 5.66 -11.88 -26.37
CA ASP A 95 6.87 -12.47 -26.93
C ASP A 95 7.96 -12.50 -25.86
N ASN A 96 8.98 -13.34 -26.05
CA ASN A 96 10.18 -13.42 -25.21
C ASN A 96 9.90 -13.62 -23.69
N VAL A 97 8.91 -14.45 -23.36
CA VAL A 97 8.56 -14.76 -21.96
C VAL A 97 9.66 -15.63 -21.33
N ARG A 98 10.30 -15.09 -20.29
CA ARG A 98 11.27 -15.81 -19.44
C ARG A 98 10.73 -15.91 -18.02
N ILE A 99 10.84 -17.11 -17.45
CA ILE A 99 10.56 -17.37 -16.03
C ILE A 99 11.85 -17.90 -15.39
N GLU A 100 12.22 -17.32 -14.26
CA GLU A 100 13.39 -17.71 -13.49
C GLU A 100 13.03 -17.78 -12.01
N ALA A 101 13.43 -18.86 -11.35
CA ALA A 101 13.29 -19.00 -9.92
C ALA A 101 14.47 -18.29 -9.23
N LEU A 102 14.17 -17.25 -8.43
CA LEU A 102 15.17 -16.60 -7.59
C LEU A 102 15.40 -17.43 -6.33
N THR A 103 16.66 -17.57 -5.91
CA THR A 103 17.03 -18.33 -4.69
C THR A 103 16.75 -17.57 -3.38
N GLY A 104 16.12 -16.40 -3.47
CA GLY A 104 15.75 -15.56 -2.34
C GLY A 104 15.64 -14.07 -2.70
N PRO A 105 15.36 -13.21 -1.71
CA PRO A 105 15.36 -11.76 -1.88
C PRO A 105 16.68 -11.24 -2.46
N GLN A 106 16.59 -10.19 -3.28
CA GLN A 106 17.72 -9.48 -3.86
C GLN A 106 17.98 -8.20 -3.05
N PRO A 107 18.92 -8.21 -2.10
CA PRO A 107 19.13 -7.07 -1.21
C PRO A 107 19.65 -5.85 -1.98
N LEU A 108 19.22 -4.67 -1.53
CA LEU A 108 19.66 -3.38 -2.03
C LEU A 108 20.67 -2.75 -1.06
N THR A 109 21.58 -1.93 -1.57
CA THR A 109 22.37 -1.05 -0.69
C THR A 109 21.45 -0.02 0.01
N PRO A 110 21.85 0.55 1.17
CA PRO A 110 21.07 1.58 1.84
C PRO A 110 20.72 2.78 0.94
N GLU A 111 21.65 3.18 0.08
CA GLU A 111 21.50 4.27 -0.87
C GLU A 111 20.46 3.93 -1.95
N GLU A 112 20.51 2.71 -2.49
CA GLU A 112 19.53 2.23 -3.47
C GLU A 112 18.15 2.11 -2.85
N LEU A 113 18.05 1.53 -1.65
CA LEU A 113 16.79 1.39 -0.92
C LEU A 113 16.13 2.77 -0.71
N LYS A 114 16.91 3.77 -0.25
CA LYS A 114 16.43 5.15 -0.08
C LYS A 114 16.00 5.76 -1.41
N ARG A 115 16.79 5.59 -2.47
CA ARG A 115 16.49 6.12 -3.82
C ARG A 115 15.21 5.52 -4.40
N HIS A 116 15.06 4.19 -4.34
CA HIS A 116 13.86 3.51 -4.83
C HIS A 116 12.64 3.88 -4.00
N TRP A 117 12.77 3.96 -2.68
CA TRP A 117 11.69 4.43 -1.81
C TRP A 117 11.22 5.85 -2.19
N GLN A 118 12.15 6.78 -2.41
CA GLN A 118 11.83 8.14 -2.84
C GLN A 118 11.13 8.17 -4.21
N ALA A 119 11.57 7.32 -5.14
CA ALA A 119 10.99 7.23 -6.48
C ALA A 119 9.51 6.81 -6.48
N LEU A 120 9.03 6.05 -5.47
CA LEU A 120 7.60 5.72 -5.35
C LEU A 120 6.72 6.98 -5.23
N PHE A 121 7.23 8.03 -4.60
CA PHE A 121 6.56 9.32 -4.45
C PHE A 121 6.86 10.30 -5.59
N GLY A 122 7.77 9.95 -6.50
CA GLY A 122 8.21 10.81 -7.58
C GLY A 122 7.16 10.98 -8.68
N ASP A 123 7.32 12.05 -9.45
CA ASP A 123 6.43 12.40 -10.56
C ASP A 123 6.74 11.66 -11.86
N ASP A 124 7.91 10.99 -11.94
CA ASP A 124 8.28 10.12 -13.06
C ASP A 124 7.69 8.72 -12.83
N PRO A 125 6.60 8.35 -13.53
CA PRO A 125 5.87 7.13 -13.24
C PRO A 125 6.66 5.89 -13.67
N VAL A 126 7.54 5.99 -14.68
CA VAL A 126 8.38 4.88 -15.16
C VAL A 126 9.45 4.55 -14.13
N LYS A 127 10.08 5.57 -13.53
CA LYS A 127 11.01 5.36 -12.42
C LYS A 127 10.31 4.79 -11.19
N ALA A 128 9.10 5.26 -10.88
CA ALA A 128 8.32 4.74 -9.76
C ALA A 128 7.97 3.26 -9.94
N PHE A 129 7.57 2.85 -11.16
CA PHE A 129 7.30 1.45 -11.49
C PHE A 129 8.53 0.56 -11.34
N LYS A 130 9.67 0.97 -11.92
CA LYS A 130 10.94 0.23 -11.76
C LYS A 130 11.36 0.14 -10.29
N ALA A 131 11.18 1.21 -9.53
CA ALA A 131 11.47 1.23 -8.11
C ALA A 131 10.55 0.32 -7.29
N SER A 132 9.26 0.24 -7.64
CA SER A 132 8.32 -0.71 -7.01
C SER A 132 8.84 -2.13 -7.12
N TRP A 133 9.21 -2.58 -8.32
CA TRP A 133 9.70 -3.95 -8.53
C TRP A 133 11.06 -4.23 -7.89
N ALA A 134 11.97 -3.25 -7.87
CA ALA A 134 13.23 -3.37 -7.13
C ALA A 134 13.00 -3.56 -5.61
N LEU A 135 12.02 -2.85 -5.05
CA LEU A 135 11.65 -2.98 -3.64
C LEU A 135 10.92 -4.30 -3.35
N VAL A 136 10.06 -4.78 -4.26
CA VAL A 136 9.44 -6.11 -4.16
C VAL A 136 10.52 -7.19 -4.11
N THR A 137 11.51 -7.13 -5.00
CA THR A 137 12.62 -8.10 -5.00
C THR A 137 13.48 -8.04 -3.74
N ALA A 138 13.58 -6.88 -3.08
CA ALA A 138 14.31 -6.72 -1.82
C ALA A 138 13.58 -7.33 -0.60
N GLY A 139 12.30 -7.71 -0.77
CA GLY A 139 11.53 -8.43 0.24
C GLY A 139 11.41 -7.66 1.56
N ASP A 140 11.75 -8.32 2.67
CA ASP A 140 11.63 -7.77 4.02
C ASP A 140 12.44 -6.49 4.23
N GLN A 141 13.56 -6.31 3.53
CA GLN A 141 14.35 -5.08 3.64
C GLN A 141 13.51 -3.82 3.28
N ALA A 142 12.68 -3.92 2.23
CA ALA A 142 11.78 -2.83 1.85
C ALA A 142 10.59 -2.69 2.80
N ALA A 143 10.05 -3.81 3.28
CA ALA A 143 8.94 -3.82 4.23
C ALA A 143 9.34 -3.25 5.61
N GLU A 144 10.57 -3.51 6.08
CA GLU A 144 11.11 -2.94 7.32
C GLU A 144 11.27 -1.42 7.23
N LEU A 145 11.76 -0.91 6.10
CA LEU A 145 11.78 0.53 5.86
C LEU A 145 10.38 1.14 5.88
N ALA A 146 9.38 0.42 5.33
CA ALA A 146 7.99 0.85 5.39
C ALA A 146 7.48 0.91 6.83
N VAL A 147 7.74 -0.13 7.63
CA VAL A 147 7.43 -0.17 9.06
C VAL A 147 8.06 1.02 9.80
N GLU A 148 9.35 1.30 9.57
CA GLU A 148 10.03 2.44 10.19
C GLU A 148 9.33 3.76 9.87
N ARG A 149 8.95 3.95 8.60
CA ARG A 149 8.35 5.20 8.11
C ARG A 149 6.88 5.40 8.49
N PHE A 150 6.14 4.31 8.69
CA PHE A 150 4.71 4.37 9.03
C PHE A 150 4.44 4.33 10.52
N ARG A 151 5.46 4.04 11.35
CA ARG A 151 5.33 4.15 12.80
C ARG A 151 4.99 5.60 13.18
N PRO A 152 3.84 5.84 13.81
CA PRO A 152 3.49 7.18 14.25
C PRO A 152 4.48 7.65 15.33
N ALA A 153 4.68 8.96 15.42
CA ALA A 153 5.39 9.53 16.56
C ALA A 153 4.64 9.18 17.85
N LYS A 154 5.32 8.51 18.79
CA LYS A 154 4.79 8.30 20.15
C LYS A 154 4.66 9.65 20.82
N LEU A 155 3.43 10.01 21.17
CA LEU A 155 3.13 11.10 22.08
C LEU A 155 2.31 10.52 23.23
N ASP A 156 2.71 10.79 24.46
CA ASP A 156 1.85 10.49 25.60
C ASP A 156 0.75 11.56 25.75
N ALA A 157 -0.21 11.30 26.63
CA ALA A 157 -1.33 12.22 26.83
C ALA A 157 -0.85 13.62 27.28
N ALA A 158 0.18 13.70 28.12
CA ALA A 158 0.68 14.98 28.62
C ALA A 158 1.36 15.80 27.50
N GLU A 159 2.11 15.13 26.63
CA GLU A 159 2.74 15.74 25.45
C GLU A 159 1.67 16.24 24.48
N VAL A 160 0.64 15.44 24.18
CA VAL A 160 -0.47 15.89 23.31
C VAL A 160 -1.15 17.14 23.87
N HIS A 161 -1.49 17.17 25.17
CA HIS A 161 -2.08 18.34 25.81
C HIS A 161 -1.16 19.56 25.79
N ARG A 162 0.16 19.36 25.98
CA ARG A 162 1.15 20.43 25.85
C ARG A 162 1.18 20.99 24.43
N LEU A 163 1.22 20.12 23.42
CA LEU A 163 1.26 20.53 22.02
C LEU A 163 -0.01 21.29 21.61
N ILE A 164 -1.19 20.86 22.07
CA ILE A 164 -2.45 21.58 21.83
C ILE A 164 -2.38 23.00 22.40
N ARG A 165 -1.84 23.19 23.62
CA ARG A 165 -1.62 24.55 24.18
C ARG A 165 -0.63 25.36 23.37
N MET A 166 0.44 24.73 22.88
CA MET A 166 1.45 25.39 22.06
C MET A 166 0.92 25.82 20.67
N LEU A 167 -0.25 25.35 20.25
CA LEU A 167 -0.91 25.88 19.04
C LEU A 167 -1.31 27.34 19.18
N ASP A 168 -1.32 27.91 20.39
CA ASP A 168 -1.55 29.33 20.68
C ASP A 168 -0.30 30.07 21.17
N ALA A 169 0.88 29.49 21.01
CA ALA A 169 2.13 30.13 21.45
C ALA A 169 2.33 31.45 20.70
N ASP A 170 2.86 32.49 21.36
CA ASP A 170 3.12 33.81 20.74
C ASP A 170 3.99 33.69 19.48
N ARG A 171 5.00 32.81 19.53
CA ARG A 171 5.94 32.58 18.44
C ARG A 171 5.35 31.63 17.40
N TRP A 172 5.31 32.10 16.15
CA TRP A 172 4.85 31.29 15.01
C TRP A 172 5.62 29.97 14.87
N SER A 173 6.94 29.99 15.10
CA SER A 173 7.78 28.79 15.01
C SER A 173 7.37 27.70 16.00
N ASP A 174 6.93 28.07 17.20
CA ASP A 174 6.49 27.12 18.23
C ASP A 174 5.11 26.55 17.87
N ARG A 175 4.19 27.38 17.34
CA ARG A 175 2.90 26.92 16.79
C ARG A 175 3.10 25.91 15.65
N GLN A 176 4.02 26.18 14.73
CA GLN A 176 4.31 25.28 13.60
C GLN A 176 4.92 23.97 14.06
N LYS A 177 5.88 23.99 14.99
CA LYS A 177 6.46 22.78 15.57
C LYS A 177 5.37 21.93 16.24
N ALA A 178 4.47 22.57 17.00
CA ALA A 178 3.38 21.85 17.64
C ALA A 178 2.42 21.22 16.64
N HIS A 179 2.05 21.97 15.60
CA HIS A 179 1.21 21.45 14.51
C HIS A 179 1.86 20.26 13.80
N GLN A 180 3.14 20.37 13.40
CA GLN A 180 3.86 19.28 12.73
C GLN A 180 4.01 18.05 13.62
N ARG A 181 4.23 18.24 14.92
CA ARG A 181 4.35 17.13 15.87
C ARG A 181 3.03 16.38 16.06
N LEU A 182 1.91 17.11 16.15
CA LEU A 182 0.56 16.51 16.16
C LEU A 182 0.25 15.81 14.84
N LEU A 183 0.62 16.40 13.71
CA LEU A 183 0.45 15.81 12.38
C LEU A 183 1.23 14.48 12.24
N ALA A 184 2.46 14.43 12.74
CA ALA A 184 3.31 13.24 12.71
C ALA A 184 2.83 12.08 13.60
N ALA A 185 2.00 12.37 14.61
CA ALA A 185 1.37 11.34 15.43
C ALA A 185 0.13 10.71 14.75
N GLY A 186 -0.35 11.32 13.66
CA GLY A 186 -1.46 10.80 12.86
C GLY A 186 -2.76 10.65 13.64
N ASN A 187 -3.56 9.65 13.28
CA ASN A 187 -4.88 9.45 13.90
C ASN A 187 -4.86 9.12 15.39
N SER A 188 -3.69 8.78 15.97
CA SER A 188 -3.60 8.46 17.40
C SER A 188 -4.00 9.64 18.30
N VAL A 189 -3.84 10.88 17.82
CA VAL A 189 -4.18 12.09 18.57
C VAL A 189 -5.61 12.60 18.33
N LEU A 190 -6.36 12.02 17.38
CA LEU A 190 -7.73 12.45 17.05
C LEU A 190 -8.67 12.49 18.26
N PRO A 191 -8.67 11.52 19.20
CA PRO A 191 -9.54 11.60 20.38
C PRO A 191 -9.27 12.83 21.23
N ALA A 192 -7.99 13.16 21.47
CA ALA A 192 -7.57 14.32 22.25
C ALA A 192 -7.87 15.64 21.51
N ILE A 193 -7.65 15.68 20.19
CA ILE A 193 -8.01 16.83 19.35
C ILE A 193 -9.51 17.10 19.42
N ARG A 194 -10.35 16.07 19.25
CA ARG A 194 -11.81 16.20 19.33
C ARG A 194 -12.27 16.61 20.73
N GLN A 195 -11.60 16.16 21.78
CA GLN A 195 -11.88 16.60 23.14
C GLN A 195 -11.53 18.09 23.33
N ALA A 196 -10.37 18.53 22.84
CA ALA A 196 -9.97 19.93 22.92
C ALA A 196 -10.89 20.86 22.10
N GLN A 197 -11.36 20.43 20.93
CA GLN A 197 -12.33 21.18 20.12
C GLN A 197 -13.70 21.37 20.80
N LYS A 198 -14.08 20.45 21.71
CA LYS A 198 -15.28 20.57 22.54
C LYS A 198 -15.06 21.47 23.76
N ALA A 199 -13.82 21.67 24.17
CA ALA A 199 -13.46 22.63 25.21
C ALA A 199 -13.46 24.05 24.62
N LYS A 200 -13.73 25.06 25.44
CA LYS A 200 -13.65 26.48 25.02
C LYS A 200 -12.19 26.92 24.86
N VAL A 201 -11.54 26.50 23.79
CA VAL A 201 -10.19 26.94 23.38
C VAL A 201 -10.25 28.26 22.60
N SER A 202 -9.10 28.91 22.36
CA SER A 202 -9.03 30.13 21.54
C SER A 202 -9.39 29.86 20.08
N ALA A 203 -9.78 30.90 19.34
CA ALA A 203 -10.18 30.79 17.94
C ALA A 203 -9.05 30.26 17.03
N GLU A 204 -7.80 30.67 17.28
CA GLU A 204 -6.61 30.17 16.56
C GLU A 204 -6.40 28.68 16.80
N VAL A 205 -6.49 28.23 18.06
CA VAL A 205 -6.39 26.81 18.41
C VAL A 205 -7.51 26.03 17.74
N GLN A 206 -8.74 26.52 17.79
CA GLN A 206 -9.89 25.86 17.16
C GLN A 206 -9.67 25.66 15.66
N ALA A 207 -9.23 26.71 14.95
CA ALA A 207 -8.96 26.65 13.52
C ALA A 207 -7.86 25.64 13.17
N ARG A 208 -6.77 25.60 13.94
CA ARG A 208 -5.67 24.64 13.73
C ARG A 208 -6.08 23.20 14.01
N LEU A 209 -6.84 22.97 15.08
CA LEU A 209 -7.38 21.65 15.40
C LEU A 209 -8.35 21.19 14.32
N GLN A 210 -9.20 22.08 13.81
CA GLN A 210 -10.10 21.77 12.69
C GLN A 210 -9.32 21.35 11.44
N GLY A 211 -8.29 22.11 11.05
CA GLY A 211 -7.45 21.76 9.91
C GLY A 211 -6.71 20.41 10.07
N LEU A 212 -6.32 20.03 11.30
CA LEU A 212 -5.76 18.71 11.58
C LEU A 212 -6.82 17.60 11.42
N THR A 213 -8.01 17.79 12.00
CA THR A 213 -9.12 16.84 11.88
C THR A 213 -9.51 16.64 10.41
N GLU A 214 -9.63 17.71 9.63
CA GLU A 214 -9.96 17.65 8.20
C GLU A 214 -8.90 16.88 7.39
N GLN A 215 -7.61 17.06 7.70
CA GLN A 215 -6.54 16.29 7.05
C GLN A 215 -6.58 14.81 7.41
N PHE A 216 -6.90 14.47 8.66
CA PHE A 216 -6.97 13.10 9.13
C PHE A 216 -8.21 12.35 8.64
N GLU A 217 -9.34 13.05 8.53
CA GLU A 217 -10.65 12.53 8.10
C GLU A 217 -10.91 12.72 6.61
N LYS A 218 -9.90 13.17 5.85
CA LYS A 218 -10.05 13.40 4.41
C LYS A 218 -10.48 12.10 3.73
N ARG A 219 -11.73 12.08 3.25
CA ARG A 219 -12.34 10.89 2.65
C ARG A 219 -11.80 10.56 1.26
N THR A 220 -11.45 11.58 0.49
CA THR A 220 -10.93 11.42 -0.87
C THR A 220 -9.63 12.17 -0.98
N LEU A 221 -8.58 11.46 -1.36
CA LEU A 221 -7.28 12.06 -1.64
C LEU A 221 -7.24 12.63 -3.07
N PRO A 222 -6.42 13.67 -3.30
CA PRO A 222 -6.04 14.08 -4.65
C PRO A 222 -5.48 12.89 -5.45
N VAL A 223 -5.67 12.91 -6.77
CA VAL A 223 -5.29 11.80 -7.67
C VAL A 223 -3.81 11.43 -7.49
N GLU A 224 -2.94 12.43 -7.42
CA GLU A 224 -1.50 12.27 -7.26
C GLU A 224 -1.14 11.58 -5.94
N GLU A 225 -1.81 11.93 -4.83
CA GLU A 225 -1.57 11.28 -3.55
C GLU A 225 -2.09 9.85 -3.54
N ARG A 226 -3.26 9.60 -4.16
CA ARG A 226 -3.78 8.23 -4.33
C ARG A 226 -2.83 7.34 -5.09
N VAL A 227 -2.25 7.84 -6.19
CA VAL A 227 -1.29 7.09 -7.00
C VAL A 227 -0.04 6.77 -6.18
N ARG A 228 0.51 7.75 -5.47
CA ARG A 228 1.70 7.55 -4.61
C ARG A 228 1.45 6.49 -3.53
N TRP A 229 0.31 6.57 -2.82
CA TRP A 229 -0.06 5.56 -1.83
C TRP A 229 -0.39 4.20 -2.44
N GLY A 230 -1.05 4.18 -3.60
CA GLY A 230 -1.36 2.98 -4.35
C GLY A 230 -0.11 2.19 -4.73
N ARG A 231 0.96 2.87 -5.19
CA ARG A 231 2.26 2.25 -5.50
C ARG A 231 2.86 1.53 -4.29
N ILE A 232 2.84 2.18 -3.13
CA ILE A 232 3.39 1.65 -1.88
C ILE A 232 2.59 0.47 -1.36
N ILE A 233 1.26 0.62 -1.30
CA ILE A 233 0.35 -0.43 -0.83
C ILE A 233 0.47 -1.64 -1.75
N ARG A 234 0.52 -1.43 -3.08
CA ARG A 234 0.72 -2.49 -4.06
C ARG A 234 2.06 -3.19 -3.89
N MET A 235 3.15 -2.43 -3.70
CA MET A 235 4.48 -2.99 -3.45
C MET A 235 4.45 -3.93 -2.24
N LEU A 236 3.88 -3.48 -1.11
CA LEU A 236 3.77 -4.30 0.10
C LEU A 236 2.86 -5.52 -0.11
N GLU A 237 1.74 -5.35 -0.82
CA GLU A 237 0.82 -6.44 -1.12
C GLU A 237 1.49 -7.54 -1.95
N VAL A 238 2.33 -7.18 -2.93
CA VAL A 238 3.06 -8.15 -3.76
C VAL A 238 4.22 -8.79 -2.99
N THR A 239 4.91 -8.03 -2.14
CA THR A 239 5.98 -8.55 -1.27
C THR A 239 5.45 -9.66 -0.35
N ALA A 240 4.22 -9.51 0.16
CA ALA A 240 3.45 -10.58 0.83
C ALA A 240 4.14 -11.27 2.02
N THR A 241 5.03 -10.57 2.73
CA THR A 241 5.70 -11.06 3.95
C THR A 241 4.99 -10.61 5.22
N ASP A 242 5.38 -11.19 6.38
CA ASP A 242 4.86 -10.76 7.68
C ASP A 242 5.19 -9.29 7.97
N LYS A 243 6.36 -8.82 7.55
CA LYS A 243 6.74 -7.40 7.64
C LYS A 243 5.90 -6.51 6.74
N ALA A 244 5.52 -6.98 5.55
CA ALA A 244 4.63 -6.23 4.67
C ALA A 244 3.23 -6.09 5.30
N VAL A 245 2.71 -7.14 5.93
CA VAL A 245 1.45 -7.09 6.69
C VAL A 245 1.55 -6.13 7.88
N GLU A 246 2.68 -6.13 8.62
CA GLU A 246 2.93 -5.17 9.70
C GLU A 246 2.86 -3.72 9.19
N ALA A 247 3.54 -3.43 8.07
CA ALA A 247 3.53 -2.10 7.45
C ALA A 247 2.12 -1.66 6.99
N LEU A 248 1.38 -2.54 6.33
CA LEU A 248 0.00 -2.28 5.90
C LEU A 248 -0.93 -2.04 7.10
N ALA A 249 -0.76 -2.80 8.19
CA ALA A 249 -1.51 -2.61 9.42
C ALA A 249 -1.21 -1.26 10.10
N LEU A 250 0.04 -0.80 10.05
CA LEU A 250 0.41 0.54 10.53
C LEU A 250 -0.28 1.64 9.72
N LEU A 251 -0.31 1.52 8.39
CA LEU A 251 -1.06 2.46 7.53
C LEU A 251 -2.56 2.40 7.77
N TRP A 252 -3.15 1.21 7.94
CA TRP A 252 -4.56 1.06 8.26
C TRP A 252 -4.93 1.79 9.57
N ARG A 253 -4.10 1.68 10.61
CA ARG A 253 -4.36 2.30 11.92
C ARG A 253 -4.06 3.79 11.97
N HIS A 254 -2.92 4.18 11.41
CA HIS A 254 -2.32 5.49 11.66
C HIS A 254 -2.17 6.34 10.39
N GLY A 255 -2.47 5.77 9.21
CA GLY A 255 -2.44 6.47 7.93
C GLY A 255 -3.38 7.66 7.90
N ARG A 256 -2.97 8.70 7.17
CA ARG A 256 -3.73 9.94 7.01
C ARG A 256 -4.78 9.76 5.91
N GLY A 257 -6.03 10.12 6.21
CA GLY A 257 -7.16 9.99 5.29
C GLY A 257 -7.81 8.61 5.31
N ASP A 258 -9.14 8.59 5.16
CA ASP A 258 -9.93 7.35 5.23
C ASP A 258 -9.62 6.40 4.09
N GLU A 259 -9.39 6.94 2.89
CA GLU A 259 -9.12 6.15 1.67
C GLU A 259 -7.84 5.31 1.80
N VAL A 260 -6.73 5.91 2.26
CA VAL A 260 -5.46 5.18 2.46
C VAL A 260 -5.62 4.07 3.48
N ARG A 261 -6.32 4.35 4.58
CA ARG A 261 -6.57 3.35 5.63
C ARG A 261 -7.37 2.18 5.09
N HIS A 262 -8.44 2.47 4.35
CA HIS A 262 -9.28 1.43 3.77
C HIS A 262 -8.52 0.57 2.77
N LEU A 263 -7.74 1.20 1.86
CA LEU A 263 -6.91 0.49 0.89
C LEU A 263 -5.84 -0.37 1.57
N ALA A 264 -5.18 0.15 2.60
CA ALA A 264 -4.15 -0.58 3.35
C ALA A 264 -4.74 -1.77 4.11
N GLY A 265 -5.92 -1.60 4.74
CA GLY A 265 -6.63 -2.69 5.41
C GLY A 265 -7.02 -3.80 4.42
N ALA A 266 -7.67 -3.44 3.32
CA ALA A 266 -8.06 -4.40 2.29
C ALA A 266 -6.86 -5.13 1.68
N ALA A 267 -5.71 -4.46 1.52
CA ALA A 267 -4.48 -5.10 1.07
C ALA A 267 -3.91 -6.06 2.11
N ALA A 268 -3.88 -5.67 3.40
CA ALA A 268 -3.44 -6.55 4.48
C ALA A 268 -4.29 -7.84 4.53
N ASP A 269 -5.60 -7.70 4.34
CA ASP A 269 -6.52 -8.84 4.32
C ASP A 269 -6.22 -9.80 3.17
N ARG A 270 -6.02 -9.27 1.95
CA ARG A 270 -5.68 -10.08 0.78
C ARG A 270 -4.38 -10.87 0.98
N VAL A 271 -3.38 -10.30 1.66
CA VAL A 271 -2.11 -10.97 1.96
C VAL A 271 -2.26 -12.01 3.08
N ALA A 272 -2.94 -11.67 4.17
CA ALA A 272 -3.02 -12.53 5.35
C ALA A 272 -4.00 -13.70 5.17
N ARG A 273 -5.10 -13.51 4.43
CA ARG A 273 -6.21 -14.45 4.37
C ARG A 273 -5.83 -15.85 3.85
N PRO A 274 -5.09 -16.01 2.73
CA PRO A 274 -4.72 -17.35 2.24
C PRO A 274 -3.87 -18.14 3.24
N ARG A 275 -2.99 -17.45 3.99
CA ARG A 275 -2.16 -18.07 5.03
C ARG A 275 -3.04 -18.57 6.19
N ILE A 276 -4.01 -17.77 6.62
CA ILE A 276 -4.99 -18.15 7.65
C ILE A 276 -5.84 -19.32 7.20
N ASP A 277 -6.41 -19.27 5.99
CA ASP A 277 -7.25 -20.35 5.46
C ASP A 277 -6.46 -21.67 5.33
N THR A 278 -5.18 -21.61 4.95
CA THR A 278 -4.29 -22.78 4.93
C THR A 278 -4.06 -23.35 6.32
N LEU A 279 -3.79 -22.51 7.32
CA LEU A 279 -3.65 -22.95 8.71
C LEU A 279 -4.94 -23.59 9.23
N LEU A 280 -6.10 -22.99 8.92
CA LEU A 280 -7.41 -23.53 9.28
C LEU A 280 -7.70 -24.86 8.57
N ALA A 281 -7.33 -25.01 7.29
CA ALA A 281 -7.50 -26.26 6.55
C ALA A 281 -6.62 -27.39 7.12
N ARG A 282 -5.36 -27.10 7.47
CA ARG A 282 -4.46 -28.03 8.18
C ARG A 282 -5.03 -28.42 9.54
N ALA A 283 -5.53 -27.46 10.31
CA ALA A 283 -6.17 -27.72 11.61
C ALA A 283 -7.46 -28.57 11.47
N ARG A 284 -8.24 -28.38 10.40
CA ARG A 284 -9.43 -29.20 10.10
C ARG A 284 -9.06 -30.63 9.73
N ALA A 285 -8.01 -30.83 8.94
CA ALA A 285 -7.52 -32.14 8.54
C ALA A 285 -6.98 -32.97 9.73
N HIS A 286 -6.56 -32.33 10.82
CA HIS A 286 -5.95 -32.98 11.99
C HIS A 286 -6.90 -33.21 13.19
N ARG A 287 -8.23 -33.00 13.06
CA ARG A 287 -9.07 -32.75 14.25
C ARG A 287 -9.30 -33.93 15.21
N ARG A 288 -8.85 -33.76 16.46
CA ARG A 288 -9.64 -33.89 17.71
C ARG A 288 -9.55 -32.56 18.49
N LYS A 289 -10.60 -32.21 19.25
CA LYS A 289 -10.95 -30.87 19.78
C LYS A 289 -9.84 -29.96 20.38
N LEU A 290 -8.70 -30.47 20.82
CA LEU A 290 -7.56 -29.70 21.36
C LEU A 290 -6.95 -28.67 20.38
N GLN A 291 -7.06 -28.89 19.07
CA GLN A 291 -6.34 -28.06 18.07
C GLN A 291 -7.06 -26.79 17.61
N PHE A 292 -8.36 -26.63 17.90
CA PHE A 292 -9.01 -25.33 17.70
C PHE A 292 -8.44 -24.30 18.67
N ASP A 293 -8.17 -24.72 19.91
CA ASP A 293 -7.54 -23.90 20.92
C ASP A 293 -6.07 -23.60 20.55
N GLU A 294 -5.34 -24.54 19.92
CA GLU A 294 -4.00 -24.30 19.37
C GLU A 294 -3.98 -23.32 18.18
N ALA A 295 -4.93 -23.44 17.24
CA ALA A 295 -5.04 -22.51 16.11
C ALA A 295 -5.40 -21.09 16.58
N LYS A 296 -6.32 -21.01 17.55
CA LYS A 296 -6.65 -19.76 18.23
C LYS A 296 -5.47 -19.19 19.01
N ALA A 297 -4.70 -20.05 19.69
CA ALA A 297 -3.46 -19.67 20.36
C ALA A 297 -2.39 -19.18 19.36
N ALA A 298 -2.24 -19.80 18.20
CA ALA A 298 -1.29 -19.39 17.17
C ALA A 298 -1.67 -18.04 16.54
N CYS A 299 -2.96 -17.81 16.26
CA CYS A 299 -3.45 -16.49 15.84
C CYS A 299 -3.27 -15.44 16.95
N ARG A 300 -3.57 -15.79 18.20
CA ARG A 300 -3.33 -14.93 19.37
C ARG A 300 -1.84 -14.63 19.53
N ASP A 301 -0.95 -15.60 19.37
CA ASP A 301 0.49 -15.45 19.47
C ASP A 301 1.06 -14.64 18.32
N PHE A 302 0.58 -14.85 17.09
CA PHE A 302 0.94 -14.02 15.95
C PHE A 302 0.54 -12.55 16.19
N VAL A 303 -0.70 -12.30 16.64
CA VAL A 303 -1.16 -10.96 17.03
C VAL A 303 -0.34 -10.45 18.22
N ARG A 304 0.01 -11.29 19.19
CA ARG A 304 0.77 -10.92 20.38
C ARG A 304 2.24 -10.60 20.11
N GLN A 305 2.86 -11.27 19.17
CA GLN A 305 4.28 -11.13 18.85
C GLN A 305 4.52 -10.09 17.77
N ASN A 306 3.60 -9.99 16.80
CA ASN A 306 3.80 -9.16 15.61
C ASN A 306 2.88 -7.94 15.54
N VAL A 307 1.85 -7.87 16.38
CA VAL A 307 0.85 -6.78 16.32
C VAL A 307 0.78 -5.97 17.62
N LEU A 308 0.80 -6.63 18.78
CA LEU A 308 0.74 -6.03 20.12
C LEU A 308 1.97 -5.20 20.52
N PRO A 309 3.23 -5.59 20.24
CA PRO A 309 4.41 -4.84 20.66
C PRO A 309 4.56 -3.51 19.91
N HIS A 310 3.91 -3.41 18.75
CA HIS A 310 3.89 -2.21 17.91
C HIS A 310 2.69 -1.30 18.19
N LEU A 311 1.71 -1.73 19.00
CA LEU A 311 0.65 -0.87 19.54
C LEU A 311 1.24 0.01 20.66
N GLN A 312 1.71 1.20 20.33
CA GLN A 312 2.29 2.11 21.32
C GLN A 312 1.24 3.09 21.89
N GLY A 313 1.24 3.26 23.22
CA GLY A 313 0.54 4.38 23.90
C GLY A 313 -0.85 4.10 24.49
N GLN A 314 -1.36 2.87 24.49
CA GLN A 314 -2.62 2.54 25.17
C GLN A 314 -2.40 1.69 26.42
N GLU A 315 -3.26 1.88 27.43
CA GLU A 315 -3.34 1.01 28.60
C GLU A 315 -3.45 -0.45 28.16
N ARG A 316 -2.90 -1.36 28.97
CA ARG A 316 -2.85 -2.81 28.67
C ARG A 316 -4.20 -3.36 28.20
N HIS A 317 -5.29 -2.85 28.78
CA HIS A 317 -6.66 -3.23 28.47
C HIS A 317 -7.11 -2.84 27.06
N THR A 318 -6.72 -1.66 26.57
CA THR A 318 -7.11 -1.19 25.23
C THR A 318 -6.34 -1.92 24.12
N ARG A 319 -5.10 -2.33 24.42
CA ARG A 319 -4.28 -3.18 23.53
C ARG A 319 -4.88 -4.57 23.36
N GLU A 320 -5.36 -5.15 24.45
CA GLU A 320 -6.05 -6.45 24.44
C GLU A 320 -7.38 -6.35 23.67
N GLN A 321 -8.16 -5.28 23.83
CA GLN A 321 -9.38 -5.06 23.04
C GLN A 321 -9.12 -4.87 21.53
N ALA A 322 -8.03 -4.21 21.16
CA ALA A 322 -7.65 -4.05 19.76
C ALA A 322 -7.18 -5.39 19.15
N ALA A 323 -6.48 -6.22 19.92
CA ALA A 323 -6.11 -7.57 19.53
C ALA A 323 -7.35 -8.45 19.33
N GLU A 324 -8.31 -8.40 20.25
CA GLU A 324 -9.58 -9.15 20.13
C GLU A 324 -10.38 -8.73 18.90
N ARG A 325 -10.50 -7.43 18.61
CA ARG A 325 -11.15 -6.97 17.37
C ARG A 325 -10.50 -7.47 16.09
N ILE A 326 -9.19 -7.69 16.12
CA ILE A 326 -8.46 -8.26 14.98
C ILE A 326 -8.70 -9.76 14.93
N LEU A 327 -8.70 -10.47 16.06
CA LEU A 327 -9.02 -11.89 16.11
C LEU A 327 -10.47 -12.16 15.65
N ASP A 328 -11.42 -11.33 16.07
CA ASP A 328 -12.81 -11.32 15.61
C ASP A 328 -12.89 -11.11 14.10
N PHE A 329 -12.18 -10.10 13.59
CA PHE A 329 -12.10 -9.79 12.17
C PHE A 329 -11.48 -10.95 11.36
N LEU A 330 -10.51 -11.66 11.92
CA LEU A 330 -9.88 -12.84 11.33
C LEU A 330 -10.71 -14.12 11.53
N GLY A 331 -11.90 -14.05 12.15
CA GLY A 331 -12.82 -15.16 12.34
C GLY A 331 -12.38 -16.20 13.38
N VAL A 332 -11.49 -15.81 14.29
CA VAL A 332 -10.94 -16.64 15.38
C VAL A 332 -11.15 -16.03 16.77
N GLY A 333 -12.08 -15.08 16.86
CA GLY A 333 -12.59 -14.49 18.10
C GLY A 333 -13.19 -15.51 19.06
N ASP A 334 -13.47 -15.07 20.30
CA ASP A 334 -14.22 -15.86 21.28
C ASP A 334 -15.70 -16.09 20.90
#